data_AF-A0A7S2LZP0-F1
#
_entry.id   AF-A0A7S2LZP0-F1
#
_cell.length_a   1.000
_cell.length_b   1.000
_cell.length_c   1.000
_cell.angle_alpha   90.00
_cell.angle_beta   90.00
_cell.angle_gamma   90.00
#
_symmetry.space_group_name_H-M   'P 1'
#
loop_
_entity.id
_entity.type
_entity.pdbx_description
1 polymer ?
#
loop_
_entity_poly.entity_id
_entity_poly.type
_entity_poly.pdbx_seq_one_letter_code
_entity_poly.pdbx_strand_id
1 'polypeptide(L)'
;RDFPELVGLDVSARDVKVVLYDANSLDSFAGCFAAKALLGDRARYQGVDRGTCVDDLHVEVTGQVVAMVGVCWSLEAMHDLVAECDWLLILETHRSVEQELEQFNYPSAIPILDCAMGAGALAWNFFLQGVPVPPLVRAIEDAELGRRA
;
A
#
# COMPACT_ATOMS: atom_id res chain seq x y z
N ARG A 1 0.57 -6.87 12.55
CA ARG A 1 1.92 -6.66 13.13
C ARG A 1 1.97 -5.25 13.71
N ASP A 2 2.92 -4.97 14.58
CA ASP A 2 3.22 -3.58 14.95
C ASP A 2 3.91 -2.88 13.77
N PHE A 3 3.74 -1.56 13.62
CA PHE A 3 4.30 -0.75 12.53
C PHE A 3 5.35 0.21 13.08
N PRO A 4 6.56 -0.27 13.45
CA PRO A 4 7.62 0.57 13.99
C PRO A 4 8.04 1.68 13.02
N GLU A 5 7.84 1.49 11.72
CA GLU A 5 8.15 2.46 10.66
C GLU A 5 7.37 3.78 10.80
N LEU A 6 6.26 3.77 11.55
CA LEU A 6 5.41 4.95 11.77
C LEU A 6 5.66 5.63 13.12
N VAL A 7 6.49 5.05 13.99
CA VAL A 7 6.67 5.56 15.36
C VAL A 7 7.32 6.94 15.34
N GLY A 8 6.62 7.93 15.89
CA GLY A 8 7.09 9.31 15.96
C GLY A 8 6.76 10.15 14.72
N LEU A 9 6.05 9.59 13.73
CA LEU A 9 5.58 10.32 12.56
C LEU A 9 4.16 10.84 12.77
N ASP A 10 3.84 11.98 12.15
CA ASP A 10 2.50 12.58 12.14
C ASP A 10 1.68 12.09 10.93
N VAL A 11 1.60 10.77 10.77
CA VAL A 11 0.81 10.12 9.72
C VAL A 11 0.28 8.78 10.21
N SER A 12 -0.97 8.48 9.88
CA SER A 12 -1.63 7.23 10.25
C SER A 12 -2.51 6.68 9.13
N ALA A 13 -2.95 5.43 9.29
CA ALA A 13 -3.86 4.79 8.35
C ALA A 13 -5.18 5.56 8.12
N ARG A 14 -5.62 6.41 9.07
CA ARG A 14 -6.85 7.21 8.95
C ARG A 14 -6.67 8.48 8.11
N ASP A 15 -5.44 8.91 7.91
CA ASP A 15 -5.11 10.14 7.19
C ASP A 15 -5.09 9.91 5.68
N VAL A 16 -4.87 8.66 5.25
CA VAL A 16 -4.90 8.22 3.85
C VAL A 16 -6.17 8.70 3.13
N LYS A 17 -5.97 9.41 2.01
CA LYS A 17 -7.03 9.93 1.12
C LYS A 17 -7.03 9.28 -0.25
N VAL A 18 -5.92 8.68 -0.65
CA VAL A 18 -5.81 7.95 -1.94
C VAL A 18 -5.19 6.59 -1.69
N VAL A 19 -5.78 5.56 -2.28
CA VAL A 19 -5.27 4.20 -2.28
C VAL A 19 -5.05 3.76 -3.71
N LEU A 20 -3.80 3.51 -4.06
CA LEU A 20 -3.37 2.93 -5.32
C LEU A 20 -3.08 1.44 -5.08
N TYR A 21 -3.66 0.57 -5.91
CA TYR A 21 -3.51 -0.88 -5.77
C TYR A 21 -3.30 -1.52 -7.14
N ASP A 22 -2.57 -2.63 -7.21
CA ASP A 22 -2.39 -3.39 -8.45
C ASP A 22 -3.73 -3.98 -8.91
N ALA A 23 -4.24 -3.49 -10.03
CA ALA A 23 -5.50 -3.93 -10.62
C ALA A 23 -5.46 -5.40 -11.08
N ASN A 24 -4.26 -5.96 -11.27
CA ASN A 24 -4.05 -7.32 -11.75
C ASN A 24 -3.78 -8.33 -10.63
N SER A 25 -3.71 -7.89 -9.37
CA SER A 25 -3.46 -8.74 -8.22
C SER A 25 -4.68 -8.83 -7.30
N LEU A 26 -5.18 -10.06 -7.09
CA LEU A 26 -6.28 -10.31 -6.16
C LEU A 26 -5.86 -10.02 -4.71
N ASP A 27 -4.59 -10.26 -4.38
CA ASP A 27 -4.02 -9.97 -3.05
C ASP A 27 -3.93 -8.45 -2.81
N SER A 28 -3.47 -7.70 -3.81
CA SER A 28 -3.50 -6.23 -3.75
C SER A 28 -4.94 -5.67 -3.67
N PHE A 29 -5.89 -6.25 -4.43
CA PHE A 29 -7.30 -5.89 -4.33
C PHE A 29 -7.88 -6.16 -2.94
N ALA A 30 -7.50 -7.26 -2.29
CA ALA A 30 -7.87 -7.54 -0.90
C ALA A 30 -7.30 -6.48 0.07
N GLY A 31 -6.13 -5.92 -0.24
CA GLY A 31 -5.55 -4.81 0.52
C GLY A 31 -6.30 -3.50 0.32
N CYS A 32 -6.72 -3.20 -0.91
CA CYS A 32 -7.64 -2.09 -1.20
C CYS A 32 -8.96 -2.24 -0.43
N PHE A 33 -9.52 -3.45 -0.36
CA PHE A 33 -10.70 -3.75 0.44
C PHE A 33 -10.49 -3.47 1.94
N ALA A 34 -9.33 -3.81 2.51
CA ALA A 34 -8.98 -3.46 3.89
C ALA A 34 -8.97 -1.94 4.12
N ALA A 35 -8.37 -1.19 3.19
CA ALA A 35 -8.39 0.27 3.23
C ALA A 35 -9.81 0.82 3.17
N LYS A 36 -10.67 0.26 2.30
CA LYS A 36 -12.08 0.67 2.17
C LYS A 36 -12.89 0.40 3.43
N ALA A 37 -12.62 -0.69 4.14
CA ALA A 37 -13.29 -1.01 5.39
C ALA A 37 -13.03 0.04 6.50
N LEU A 38 -11.85 0.67 6.54
CA LEU A 38 -11.56 1.77 7.47
C LEU A 38 -12.03 3.14 6.93
N LEU A 39 -11.72 3.43 5.67
CA LEU A 39 -11.79 4.79 5.12
C LEU A 39 -13.17 5.10 4.52
N GLY A 40 -13.90 4.10 4.03
CA GLY A 40 -15.22 4.27 3.42
C GLY A 40 -15.17 5.12 2.16
N ASP A 41 -15.94 6.20 2.11
CA ASP A 41 -15.98 7.14 0.98
C ASP A 41 -15.09 8.39 1.21
N ARG A 42 -14.36 8.41 2.34
CA ARG A 42 -13.42 9.49 2.69
C ARG A 42 -12.10 9.42 1.91
N ALA A 43 -11.87 8.32 1.20
CA ALA A 43 -10.72 8.12 0.33
C ALA A 43 -11.17 7.79 -1.10
N ARG A 44 -10.23 7.91 -2.02
CA ARG A 44 -10.34 7.49 -3.42
C ARG A 44 -9.50 6.23 -3.62
N TYR A 45 -9.95 5.37 -4.52
CA TYR A 45 -9.35 4.06 -4.78
C TYR A 45 -9.17 3.93 -6.28
N GLN A 46 -7.93 3.76 -6.74
CA GLN A 46 -7.62 3.59 -8.15
C GLN A 46 -6.79 2.33 -8.35
N GLY A 47 -7.25 1.45 -9.23
CA GLY A 47 -6.46 0.34 -9.73
C GLY A 47 -5.40 0.88 -10.68
N VAL A 48 -4.16 0.46 -10.48
CA VAL A 48 -2.98 0.86 -11.26
C VAL A 48 -2.18 -0.39 -11.62
N ASP A 49 -1.11 -0.22 -12.38
CA ASP A 49 -0.11 -1.27 -12.62
C ASP A 49 1.32 -0.72 -12.39
N ARG A 50 2.34 -1.55 -12.62
CA ARG A 50 3.75 -1.18 -12.41
C ARG A 50 4.28 -0.15 -13.40
N GLY A 51 3.60 0.05 -14.54
CA GLY A 51 3.97 1.02 -15.58
C GLY A 51 3.26 2.36 -15.43
N THR A 52 2.32 2.48 -14.48
CA THR A 52 1.57 3.69 -14.20
C THR A 52 2.48 4.79 -13.63
N CYS A 53 2.22 6.05 -14.00
CA CYS A 53 2.81 7.23 -13.37
C CYS A 53 1.73 8.20 -12.87
N VAL A 54 2.15 9.36 -12.34
CA VAL A 54 1.23 10.38 -11.81
C VAL A 54 0.25 10.88 -12.88
N ASP A 55 0.70 11.07 -14.13
CA ASP A 55 -0.13 11.56 -15.24
C ASP A 55 -1.28 10.61 -15.61
N ASP A 56 -1.16 9.32 -15.28
CA ASP A 56 -2.20 8.32 -15.51
C ASP A 56 -3.29 8.33 -14.42
N LEU A 57 -3.09 9.07 -13.33
CA LEU A 57 -4.03 9.10 -12.22
C LEU A 57 -5.30 9.88 -12.57
N HIS A 58 -6.44 9.37 -12.11
CA HIS A 58 -7.76 10.02 -12.21
C HIS A 58 -8.23 10.52 -10.84
N VAL A 59 -7.35 10.46 -9.85
CA VAL A 59 -7.54 10.86 -8.47
C VAL A 59 -6.51 11.94 -8.14
N GLU A 60 -6.93 12.96 -7.41
CA GLU A 60 -6.04 14.03 -6.95
C GLU A 60 -5.12 13.49 -5.84
N VAL A 61 -3.80 13.60 -6.05
CA VAL A 61 -2.78 13.19 -5.07
C VAL A 61 -2.08 14.38 -4.41
N THR A 62 -2.21 15.59 -4.97
CA THR A 62 -1.54 16.78 -4.45
C THR A 62 -1.96 17.07 -3.02
N GLY A 63 -0.98 17.16 -2.11
CA GLY A 63 -1.20 17.41 -0.69
C GLY A 63 -2.06 16.36 0.01
N GLN A 64 -2.11 15.14 -0.53
CA GLN A 64 -2.83 14.01 0.06
C GLN A 64 -1.86 13.05 0.76
N VAL A 65 -2.37 12.26 1.71
CA VAL A 65 -1.70 11.04 2.16
C VAL A 65 -2.10 9.91 1.20
N VAL A 66 -1.12 9.38 0.48
CA VAL A 66 -1.29 8.33 -0.53
C VAL A 66 -0.75 7.01 0.00
N ALA A 67 -1.51 5.93 -0.18
CA ALA A 67 -1.06 4.57 0.09
C ALA A 67 -0.96 3.78 -1.22
N MET A 68 0.21 3.22 -1.52
CA MET A 68 0.41 2.20 -2.55
C MET A 68 0.34 0.82 -1.88
N VAL A 69 -0.48 -0.09 -2.41
CA VAL A 69 -0.74 -1.40 -1.79
C VAL A 69 -0.41 -2.51 -2.77
N GLY A 70 0.62 -3.30 -2.49
CA GLY A 70 1.05 -4.43 -3.32
C GLY A 70 1.46 -4.02 -4.74
N VAL A 71 1.89 -2.78 -4.91
CA VAL A 71 2.40 -2.23 -6.16
C VAL A 71 3.54 -1.27 -5.86
N CYS A 72 4.60 -1.39 -6.64
CA CYS A 72 5.74 -0.48 -6.64
C CYS A 72 5.97 -0.02 -8.07
N TRP A 73 6.01 1.30 -8.25
CA TRP A 73 6.33 1.93 -9.53
C TRP A 73 7.85 2.07 -9.69
N SER A 74 8.28 2.58 -10.85
CA SER A 74 9.69 2.97 -11.04
C SER A 74 10.11 4.04 -10.03
N LEU A 75 11.40 4.12 -9.72
CA LEU A 75 11.95 5.16 -8.84
C LEU A 75 11.62 6.58 -9.33
N GLU A 76 11.63 6.79 -10.65
CA GLU A 76 11.26 8.06 -11.29
C GLU A 76 9.79 8.40 -11.03
N ALA A 77 8.87 7.47 -11.28
CA ALA A 77 7.45 7.70 -11.03
C ALA A 77 7.12 7.87 -9.54
N MET A 78 7.81 7.15 -8.66
CA MET A 78 7.65 7.35 -7.21
C MET A 78 8.25 8.68 -6.74
N HIS A 79 9.32 9.17 -7.38
CA HIS A 79 9.87 10.50 -7.11
C HIS A 79 8.84 11.59 -7.43
N ASP A 80 8.18 11.48 -8.58
CA ASP A 80 7.14 12.43 -8.97
C ASP A 80 5.96 12.36 -8.00
N LEU A 81 5.53 11.15 -7.63
CA LEU A 81 4.42 10.96 -6.68
C LEU A 81 4.71 11.57 -5.29
N VAL A 82 5.91 11.33 -4.74
CA VAL A 82 6.27 11.88 -3.42
C VAL A 82 6.47 13.40 -3.45
N ALA A 83 6.79 13.98 -4.62
CA ALA A 83 6.88 15.42 -4.79
C ALA A 83 5.51 16.12 -4.77
N GLU A 84 4.43 15.40 -5.11
CA GLU A 84 3.07 15.93 -5.13
C GLU A 84 2.29 15.66 -3.83
N CYS A 85 2.49 14.52 -3.20
CA CYS A 85 1.74 14.12 -2.01
C CYS A 85 2.38 14.61 -0.68
N ASP A 86 1.57 14.71 0.38
CA ASP A 86 2.07 15.05 1.72
C ASP A 86 2.83 13.88 2.35
N TRP A 87 2.31 12.66 2.16
CA TRP A 87 2.91 11.42 2.63
C TRP A 87 2.63 10.29 1.64
N LEU A 88 3.66 9.48 1.37
CA LEU A 88 3.59 8.26 0.58
C LEU A 88 3.85 7.05 1.47
N LEU A 89 2.84 6.21 1.65
CA LEU A 89 2.94 4.95 2.38
C LEU A 89 2.98 3.80 1.38
N ILE A 90 4.04 2.99 1.39
CA ILE A 90 4.24 1.93 0.39
C ILE A 90 4.14 0.58 1.11
N LEU A 91 3.00 -0.09 1.01
CA LEU A 91 2.76 -1.40 1.60
C LEU A 91 3.09 -2.47 0.56
N GLU A 92 4.21 -3.17 0.75
CA GLU A 92 4.75 -4.07 -0.27
C GLU A 92 5.22 -5.39 0.34
N THR A 93 5.21 -6.44 -0.46
CA THR A 93 5.52 -7.81 -0.05
C THR A 93 6.49 -8.52 -1.01
N HIS A 94 6.76 -7.95 -2.18
CA HIS A 94 7.70 -8.54 -3.14
C HIS A 94 9.14 -8.22 -2.79
N ARG A 95 9.94 -9.25 -2.52
CA ARG A 95 11.40 -9.12 -2.32
C ARG A 95 12.12 -8.46 -3.50
N SER A 96 11.59 -8.57 -4.72
CA SER A 96 12.23 -8.00 -5.91
C SER A 96 12.41 -6.48 -5.86
N VAL A 97 11.61 -5.77 -5.03
CA VAL A 97 11.67 -4.31 -4.94
C VAL A 97 12.43 -3.81 -3.71
N GLU A 98 12.98 -4.72 -2.89
CA GLU A 98 13.69 -4.39 -1.65
C GLU A 98 14.81 -3.37 -1.90
N GLN A 99 15.66 -3.64 -2.89
CA GLN A 99 16.78 -2.76 -3.24
C GLN A 99 16.32 -1.39 -3.79
N GLU A 100 15.18 -1.33 -4.46
CA GLU A 100 14.62 -0.09 -4.99
C GLU A 100 14.06 0.76 -3.85
N LEU A 101 13.30 0.14 -2.93
CA LEU A 101 12.75 0.81 -1.74
C LEU A 101 13.85 1.29 -0.77
N GLU A 102 14.95 0.56 -0.62
CA GLU A 102 16.11 1.00 0.17
C GLU A 102 16.77 2.26 -0.42
N GLN A 103 16.76 2.41 -1.75
CA GLN A 103 17.27 3.61 -2.42
C GLN A 103 16.29 4.77 -2.39
N PHE A 104 14.99 4.50 -2.25
CA PHE A 104 13.93 5.49 -2.22
C PHE A 104 13.80 6.15 -0.83
N ASN A 105 14.74 7.04 -0.52
CA ASN A 105 14.86 7.66 0.79
C ASN A 105 14.29 9.09 0.81
N TYR A 106 13.02 9.24 1.23
CA TYR A 106 12.36 10.53 1.42
C TYR A 106 11.79 10.64 2.84
N PRO A 107 11.86 11.81 3.51
CA PRO A 107 11.25 12.00 4.83
C PRO A 107 9.73 11.76 4.85
N SER A 108 9.06 12.02 3.73
CA SER A 108 7.61 11.84 3.55
C SER A 108 7.23 10.52 2.88
N ALA A 109 8.18 9.60 2.64
CA ALA A 109 7.88 8.27 2.10
C ALA A 109 8.26 7.17 3.09
N ILE A 110 7.29 6.32 3.41
CA ILE A 110 7.45 5.24 4.38
C ILE A 110 7.23 3.90 3.67
N PRO A 111 8.31 3.21 3.27
CA PRO A 111 8.21 1.83 2.80
C PRO A 111 7.94 0.90 3.98
N ILE A 112 6.93 0.05 3.80
CA ILE A 112 6.45 -0.97 4.74
C ILE A 112 6.54 -2.31 4.01
N LEU A 113 7.73 -2.90 4.01
CA LEU A 113 8.02 -4.16 3.33
C LEU A 113 7.87 -5.35 4.29
N ASP A 114 7.00 -6.30 3.97
CA ASP A 114 6.87 -7.57 4.71
C ASP A 114 6.71 -8.75 3.75
N CYS A 115 7.83 -9.39 3.41
CA CYS A 115 7.86 -10.52 2.47
C CYS A 115 7.29 -11.83 3.05
N ALA A 116 6.89 -11.87 4.32
CA ALA A 116 6.30 -13.06 4.94
C ALA A 116 4.76 -13.11 4.80
N MET A 117 4.18 -12.06 4.21
CA MET A 117 2.76 -11.81 4.16
C MET A 117 2.26 -11.53 2.74
N GLY A 118 0.96 -11.71 2.53
CA GLY A 118 0.27 -11.14 1.37
C GLY A 118 -0.03 -9.65 1.58
N ALA A 119 -0.06 -8.87 0.51
CA ALA A 119 -0.40 -7.45 0.50
C ALA A 119 -1.78 -7.20 1.15
N GLY A 120 -2.74 -8.10 0.93
CA GLY A 120 -4.06 -8.02 1.57
C GLY A 120 -3.99 -8.15 3.08
N ALA A 121 -3.22 -9.11 3.58
CA ALA A 121 -3.04 -9.31 5.02
C ALA A 121 -2.21 -8.18 5.66
N LEU A 122 -1.20 -7.66 4.95
CA LEU A 122 -0.39 -6.54 5.40
C LEU A 122 -1.24 -5.27 5.53
N ALA A 123 -2.00 -4.92 4.48
CA ALA A 123 -2.93 -3.81 4.48
C ALA A 123 -4.03 -3.97 5.54
N TRP A 124 -4.56 -5.18 5.74
CA TRP A 124 -5.52 -5.45 6.82
C TRP A 124 -4.96 -5.10 8.18
N ASN A 125 -3.75 -5.58 8.48
CA ASN A 125 -3.08 -5.25 9.74
C ASN A 125 -2.82 -3.74 9.87
N PHE A 126 -2.53 -3.04 8.78
CA PHE A 126 -2.24 -1.61 8.77
C PHE A 126 -3.48 -0.76 9.00
N PHE A 127 -4.55 -0.98 8.23
CA PHE A 127 -5.79 -0.18 8.30
C PHE A 127 -6.69 -0.59 9.47
N LEU A 128 -6.70 -1.86 9.85
CA LEU A 128 -7.62 -2.42 10.86
C LEU A 128 -6.83 -3.06 12.01
N GLN A 129 -5.93 -2.28 12.62
CA GLN A 129 -5.08 -2.71 13.73
C GLN A 129 -5.92 -3.34 14.87
N GLY A 130 -5.49 -4.52 15.31
CA GLY A 130 -6.17 -5.30 16.36
C GLY A 130 -7.39 -6.10 15.90
N VAL A 131 -7.84 -5.94 14.64
CA VAL A 131 -8.93 -6.74 14.07
C VAL A 131 -8.35 -7.97 13.37
N PRO A 132 -8.81 -9.20 13.67
CA PRO A 132 -8.35 -10.40 13.00
C PRO A 132 -8.53 -10.32 11.48
N VAL A 133 -7.50 -10.75 10.74
CA VAL A 133 -7.56 -10.87 9.28
C VAL A 133 -8.63 -11.90 8.89
N PRO A 134 -9.61 -11.58 8.03
CA PRO A 134 -10.69 -12.48 7.66
C PRO A 134 -10.16 -13.74 6.98
N PRO A 135 -10.83 -14.89 7.16
CA PRO A 135 -10.45 -16.14 6.49
C PRO A 135 -10.33 -16.02 4.96
N LEU A 136 -11.17 -15.20 4.33
CA LEU A 136 -11.09 -14.95 2.88
C LEU A 136 -9.76 -14.28 2.48
N VAL A 137 -9.31 -13.28 3.24
CA VAL A 137 -8.04 -12.59 2.96
C VAL A 137 -6.86 -13.54 3.21
N ARG A 138 -6.96 -14.42 4.22
CA ARG A 138 -5.96 -15.48 4.44
C ARG A 138 -5.91 -16.50 3.30
N ALA A 139 -7.05 -16.91 2.77
CA ALA A 139 -7.10 -17.81 1.62
C ALA A 139 -6.48 -17.19 0.36
N ILE A 140 -6.69 -15.89 0.14
CA ILE A 140 -6.03 -15.15 -0.96
C ILE A 140 -4.51 -15.09 -0.74
N GLU A 141 -4.08 -14.73 0.47
CA GLU A 141 -2.65 -14.71 0.85
C GLU A 141 -1.98 -16.08 0.67
N ASP A 142 -2.64 -17.17 1.05
CA ASP A 142 -2.10 -18.52 0.88
C ASP A 142 -1.98 -18.91 -0.59
N ALA A 143 -2.95 -18.52 -1.42
CA ALA A 143 -2.88 -18.73 -2.88
C ALA A 143 -1.72 -17.94 -3.51
N GLU A 144 -1.54 -16.67 -3.11
CA GLU A 144 -0.46 -15.80 -3.60
C GLU A 144 0.92 -16.36 -3.25
N LEU A 145 1.09 -16.81 -2.01
CA LEU A 145 2.36 -17.34 -1.50
C LEU A 145 2.59 -18.83 -1.85
N GLY A 146 1.68 -19.46 -2.59
CA GLY A 146 1.74 -20.88 -2.94
C GLY A 146 1.65 -21.82 -1.73
N ARG A 147 1.07 -21.37 -0.62
CA ARG A 147 0.78 -22.19 0.56
C ARG A 147 -0.46 -23.03 0.28
N ARG A 148 -0.45 -24.30 0.69
CA ARG A 148 -1.63 -25.17 0.57
C ARG A 148 -2.59 -24.84 1.71
N ALA A 149 -3.83 -24.51 1.37
CA ALA A 149 -4.95 -24.38 2.31
C ALA A 149 -5.34 -25.72 2.93
#